data_AF-A0A9X1QIQ2-F1
#
_entry.id   AF-A0A9X1QIQ2-F1
#
_cell.length_a   1.000
_cell.length_b   1.000
_cell.length_c   1.000
_cell.angle_alpha   90.00
_cell.angle_beta   90.00
_cell.angle_gamma   90.00
#
_symmetry.space_group_name_H-M   'P 1'
#
loop_
_entity.id
_entity.type
_entity.pdbx_description
1 polymer ?
#
loop_
_entity_poly.entity_id
_entity_poly.type
_entity_poly.pdbx_seq_one_letter_code
_entity_poly.pdbx_strand_id
1 'polypeptide(L)'
;MKTYPSNITKTTYREEETTFDGLVQRLVEKALLNVSEPLIETVVERVITRKIADDTEHPMEIEEAALLVKKSKQTVYAYCSQGKIPFHKSGSRNIFFRKELIEWLRSNR
;
A
#
# COMPACT_ATOMS: atom_id res chain seq x y z
N MET A 1 -53.78 30.61 -38.45
CA MET A 1 -52.41 30.42 -38.96
C MET A 1 -51.42 30.77 -37.86
N LYS A 2 -50.39 29.92 -37.73
CA LYS A 2 -49.17 29.90 -36.88
C LYS A 2 -48.69 31.30 -36.42
N THR A 3 -48.04 31.45 -35.26
CA THR A 3 -46.70 30.89 -34.99
C THR A 3 -46.36 30.87 -33.49
N TYR A 4 -45.74 29.77 -33.05
CA TYR A 4 -45.02 29.70 -31.78
C TYR A 4 -43.57 30.17 -32.01
N PRO A 5 -42.97 31.00 -31.14
CA PRO A 5 -41.54 31.22 -31.17
C PRO A 5 -40.83 29.99 -30.62
N SER A 6 -40.23 29.21 -31.51
CA SER A 6 -39.29 28.14 -31.18
C SER A 6 -37.98 28.75 -30.63
N ASN A 7 -37.88 28.84 -29.31
CA ASN A 7 -36.59 29.06 -28.65
C ASN A 7 -35.77 27.77 -28.73
N ILE A 8 -35.07 27.60 -29.84
CA ILE A 8 -33.98 26.63 -29.96
C ILE A 8 -32.82 27.23 -29.18
N THR A 9 -32.63 26.76 -27.94
CA THR A 9 -31.37 26.93 -27.21
C THR A 9 -30.25 26.37 -28.08
N LYS A 10 -29.45 27.27 -28.68
CA LYS A 10 -28.14 26.91 -29.21
C LYS A 10 -27.26 26.54 -28.02
N THR A 11 -27.23 25.25 -27.70
CA THR A 11 -26.12 24.66 -26.97
C THR A 11 -24.89 24.80 -27.85
N THR A 12 -24.00 25.71 -27.46
CA THR A 12 -22.69 25.90 -28.08
C THR A 12 -21.84 24.67 -27.79
N TYR A 13 -21.88 23.66 -28.67
CA TYR A 13 -20.92 22.56 -28.64
C TYR A 13 -19.61 23.02 -29.27
N ARG A 14 -18.50 22.77 -28.58
CA ARG A 14 -17.15 23.06 -29.03
C ARG A 14 -16.82 22.12 -30.20
N GLU A 15 -16.60 22.68 -31.40
CA GLU A 15 -16.47 21.94 -32.67
C GLU A 15 -15.25 21.00 -32.79
N GLU A 16 -14.37 20.95 -31.78
CA GLU A 16 -13.17 20.10 -31.77
C GLU A 16 -13.45 18.62 -31.44
N GLU A 17 -14.68 18.24 -31.05
CA GLU A 17 -15.00 16.89 -30.57
C GLU A 17 -15.34 15.84 -31.65
N THR A 18 -15.50 16.23 -32.92
CA THR A 18 -15.95 15.32 -34.01
C THR A 18 -15.00 15.21 -35.19
N THR A 19 -13.89 15.94 -35.20
CA THR A 19 -12.89 15.85 -36.28
C THR A 19 -12.20 14.49 -36.23
N PHE A 20 -11.95 13.89 -37.39
CA PHE A 20 -11.26 12.60 -37.52
C PHE A 20 -9.95 12.55 -36.73
N ASP A 21 -9.17 13.63 -36.78
CA ASP A 21 -7.91 13.75 -36.04
C ASP A 21 -8.11 13.71 -34.52
N GLY A 22 -9.15 14.39 -34.00
CA GLY A 22 -9.50 14.36 -32.58
C GLY A 22 -9.97 12.98 -32.11
N LEU A 23 -10.65 12.23 -33.00
CA LEU A 23 -11.05 10.84 -32.72
C LEU A 23 -9.83 9.90 -32.68
N VAL A 24 -8.91 10.03 -33.65
CA VAL A 24 -7.65 9.26 -33.68
C VAL A 24 -6.83 9.56 -32.44
N GLN A 25 -6.68 10.84 -32.09
CA GLN A 25 -5.95 11.27 -30.91
C GLN A 25 -6.56 10.66 -29.62
N ARG A 26 -7.88 10.74 -29.43
CA ARG A 26 -8.55 10.13 -28.26
C ARG A 26 -8.38 8.61 -28.19
N LEU A 27 -8.40 7.91 -29.32
CA LEU A 27 -8.17 6.47 -29.36
C LEU A 27 -6.73 6.11 -28.99
N VAL A 28 -5.75 6.89 -29.46
CA VAL A 28 -4.34 6.73 -29.09
C VAL A 28 -4.15 6.99 -27.60
N GLU A 29 -4.69 8.09 -27.06
CA GLU A 29 -4.64 8.42 -25.64
C GLU A 29 -5.27 7.30 -24.79
N LYS A 30 -6.45 6.81 -25.18
CA LYS A 30 -7.13 5.71 -24.49
C LYS A 30 -6.32 4.41 -24.54
N ALA A 31 -5.72 4.08 -25.68
CA ALA A 31 -4.88 2.89 -25.83
C ALA A 31 -3.62 2.98 -24.95
N LEU A 32 -3.00 4.16 -24.87
CA LEU A 32 -1.85 4.41 -24.00
C LEU A 32 -2.22 4.27 -22.51
N LEU A 33 -3.36 4.84 -22.10
CA LEU A 33 -3.84 4.73 -20.72
C LEU A 33 -4.11 3.27 -20.31
N ASN A 34 -4.72 2.47 -21.19
CA ASN A 34 -5.00 1.07 -20.92
C ASN A 34 -3.73 0.22 -20.70
N VAL A 35 -2.58 0.63 -21.25
CA VAL A 35 -1.30 -0.06 -21.06
C VAL A 35 -0.58 0.44 -19.80
N SER A 36 -0.67 1.74 -19.49
CA SER A 36 0.02 2.33 -18.34
C SER A 36 -0.60 1.94 -16.99
N GLU A 37 -1.93 1.87 -16.90
CA GLU A 37 -2.65 1.53 -15.66
C GLU A 37 -2.19 0.19 -15.02
N PRO A 38 -2.19 -0.96 -15.73
CA PRO A 38 -1.79 -2.24 -15.13
C PRO A 38 -0.30 -2.28 -14.75
N LEU A 39 0.54 -1.53 -15.45
CA LEU A 39 1.96 -1.42 -15.12
C LEU A 39 2.18 -0.65 -13.82
N ILE A 40 1.46 0.47 -13.63
CA ILE A 40 1.52 1.25 -12.40
C ILE A 40 1.07 0.40 -11.22
N GLU A 41 -0.06 -0.30 -11.34
CA GLU A 41 -0.58 -1.18 -10.29
C GLU A 41 0.44 -2.26 -9.90
N THR A 42 1.04 -2.93 -10.90
CA THR A 42 2.07 -3.95 -10.67
C THR A 42 3.32 -3.39 -9.99
N VAL A 43 3.79 -2.20 -10.38
CA VAL A 43 4.97 -1.57 -9.78
C VAL A 43 4.68 -1.16 -8.34
N VAL A 44 3.53 -0.56 -8.08
CA VAL A 44 3.09 -0.15 -6.74
C VAL A 44 2.99 -1.36 -5.82
N GLU A 45 2.35 -2.44 -6.27
CA GLU A 45 2.21 -3.67 -5.49
C GLU A 45 3.58 -4.27 -5.13
N ARG A 46 4.51 -4.35 -6.10
CA ARG A 46 5.87 -4.86 -5.86
C ARG A 46 6.65 -4.01 -4.86
N VAL A 47 6.56 -2.68 -4.97
CA VAL A 47 7.24 -1.75 -4.05
C VAL A 47 6.69 -1.90 -2.63
N ILE A 48 5.36 -1.94 -2.47
CA ILE A 48 4.72 -2.11 -1.17
C ILE A 48 5.10 -3.46 -0.56
N THR A 49 4.96 -4.54 -1.32
CA THR A 49 5.27 -5.91 -0.86
C THR A 49 6.71 -6.02 -0.39
N ARG A 50 7.66 -5.48 -1.16
CA ARG A 50 9.08 -5.50 -0.79
C ARG A 50 9.36 -4.69 0.48
N LYS A 51 8.73 -3.54 0.64
CA LYS A 51 8.91 -2.68 1.83
C LYS A 51 8.34 -3.34 3.09
N ILE A 52 7.19 -4.00 2.99
CA ILE A 52 6.60 -4.75 4.11
C ILE A 52 7.50 -5.93 4.48
N ALA A 53 7.99 -6.69 3.49
CA ALA A 53 8.87 -7.82 3.73
C ALA A 53 10.15 -7.39 4.47
N ASP A 54 10.77 -6.30 4.04
CA ASP A 54 11.97 -5.72 4.67
C ASP A 54 11.69 -5.31 6.13
N ASP A 55 10.56 -4.65 6.42
CA ASP A 55 10.18 -4.26 7.79
C ASP A 55 9.84 -5.47 8.69
N THR A 56 9.33 -6.56 8.12
CA THR A 56 8.97 -7.77 8.89
C THR A 56 10.16 -8.67 9.23
N GLU A 57 11.12 -8.78 8.31
CA GLU A 57 12.33 -9.60 8.43
C GLU A 57 13.50 -8.81 9.01
N HIS A 58 13.33 -7.51 9.29
CA HIS A 58 14.36 -6.73 9.95
C HIS A 58 14.59 -7.22 11.39
N PRO A 59 15.82 -7.62 11.75
CA PRO A 59 16.16 -7.98 13.12
C PRO A 59 16.13 -6.74 14.01
N MET A 60 15.33 -6.78 15.06
CA MET A 60 15.19 -5.73 16.07
C MET A 60 15.97 -6.08 17.34
N GLU A 61 16.50 -5.04 18.00
CA GLU A 61 17.09 -5.16 19.33
C GLU A 61 16.03 -5.13 20.43
N ILE A 62 16.43 -5.40 21.68
CA ILE A 62 15.48 -5.53 22.79
C ILE A 62 14.72 -4.23 23.09
N GLU A 63 15.37 -3.09 22.89
CA GLU A 63 14.79 -1.75 23.00
C GLU A 63 13.54 -1.63 22.13
N GLU A 64 13.66 -2.00 20.86
CA GLU A 64 12.59 -1.90 19.86
C GLU A 64 11.51 -2.94 20.13
N ALA A 65 11.89 -4.17 20.47
CA ALA A 65 10.97 -5.23 20.86
C ALA A 65 10.13 -4.83 22.08
N ALA A 66 10.75 -4.21 23.10
CA ALA A 66 10.08 -3.74 24.30
C ALA A 66 9.06 -2.63 24.00
N LEU A 67 9.40 -1.71 23.10
CA LEU A 67 8.47 -0.67 22.63
C LEU A 67 7.29 -1.28 21.86
N LEU A 68 7.54 -2.23 20.96
CA LEU A 68 6.49 -2.89 20.17
C LEU A 68 5.49 -3.64 21.06
N VAL A 69 6.01 -4.40 22.03
CA VAL A 69 5.21 -5.23 22.95
C VAL A 69 4.62 -4.41 24.10
N LYS A 70 5.03 -3.14 24.26
CA LYS A 70 4.62 -2.22 25.34
C LYS A 70 4.92 -2.80 26.73
N LYS A 71 6.12 -3.34 26.91
CA LYS A 71 6.63 -3.88 28.19
C LYS A 71 8.01 -3.30 28.48
N SER A 72 8.46 -3.37 29.73
CA SER A 72 9.83 -2.96 30.07
C SER A 72 10.84 -3.96 29.52
N LYS A 73 12.08 -3.52 29.26
CA LYS A 73 13.18 -4.40 28.82
C LYS A 73 13.37 -5.59 29.77
N GLN A 74 13.26 -5.35 31.08
CA GLN A 74 13.38 -6.39 32.10
C GLN A 74 12.29 -7.45 31.98
N THR A 75 11.05 -7.05 31.73
CA THR A 75 9.94 -7.99 31.49
C THR A 75 10.16 -8.79 30.21
N VAL A 76 10.65 -8.15 29.14
CA VAL A 76 10.97 -8.86 27.88
C VAL A 76 12.09 -9.88 28.11
N TYR A 77 13.16 -9.53 28.82
CA TYR A 77 14.20 -10.48 29.21
C TYR A 77 13.65 -11.66 30.03
N ALA A 78 12.74 -11.39 30.98
CA ALA A 78 12.08 -12.43 31.76
C ALA A 78 11.22 -13.35 30.88
N TYR A 79 10.54 -12.81 29.86
CA TYR A 79 9.79 -13.62 28.91
C TYR A 79 10.71 -14.47 28.04
N CYS A 80 11.86 -13.96 27.63
CA CYS A 80 12.85 -14.74 26.89
C CYS A 80 13.37 -15.91 27.73
N SER A 81 13.77 -15.66 28.98
CA SER A 81 14.30 -16.74 29.85
C SER A 81 13.24 -17.79 30.20
N GLN A 82 11.97 -17.40 30.24
CA GLN A 82 10.82 -18.30 30.45
C GLN A 82 10.33 -18.97 29.15
N GLY A 83 10.90 -18.65 27.99
CA GLY A 83 10.45 -19.17 26.69
C GLY A 83 9.05 -18.72 26.29
N LYS A 84 8.56 -17.59 26.82
CA LYS A 84 7.19 -17.10 26.60
C LYS A 84 7.03 -16.21 25.37
N ILE A 85 8.09 -15.55 24.95
CA ILE A 85 8.11 -14.62 23.80
C ILE A 85 9.05 -15.19 22.73
N PRO A 86 8.73 -15.08 21.43
CA PRO A 86 9.66 -15.51 20.39
C PRO A 86 10.91 -14.62 20.37
N PHE A 87 12.08 -15.26 20.27
CA PHE A 87 13.37 -14.60 20.11
C PHE A 87 14.37 -15.56 19.46
N HIS A 88 15.40 -15.00 18.83
CA HIS A 88 16.49 -15.74 18.21
C HIS A 88 17.81 -15.40 18.90
N LYS A 89 18.67 -16.41 19.08
CA LYS A 89 20.01 -16.19 19.64
C LYS A 89 20.99 -15.82 18.53
N SER A 90 21.68 -14.71 18.70
CA SER A 90 22.82 -14.33 17.87
C SER A 90 24.00 -13.99 18.77
N GLY A 91 24.85 -14.99 19.01
CA GLY A 91 25.90 -14.92 20.02
C GLY A 91 25.34 -14.65 21.42
N SER A 92 25.77 -13.55 22.04
CA SER A 92 25.31 -13.12 23.37
C SER A 92 24.00 -12.35 23.37
N ARG A 93 23.51 -11.90 22.19
CA ARG A 93 22.33 -11.05 22.06
C ARG A 93 21.09 -11.85 21.66
N ASN A 94 19.94 -11.40 22.15
CA ASN A 94 18.64 -11.84 21.67
C ASN A 94 18.19 -10.89 20.56
N ILE A 95 17.85 -11.45 19.40
CA ILE A 95 17.29 -10.74 18.25
C ILE A 95 15.80 -11.07 18.17
N PHE A 96 15.01 -10.09 17.76
CA PHE A 96 13.56 -10.24 17.62
C PHE A 96 13.14 -9.89 16.20
N PHE A 97 12.13 -10.58 15.67
CA PHE A 97 11.52 -10.21 14.40
C PHE A 97 10.12 -9.65 14.63
N ARG A 98 9.79 -8.60 13.89
CA ARG A 98 8.53 -7.87 14.04
C ARG A 98 7.33 -8.77 13.80
N LYS A 99 7.41 -9.61 12.77
CA LYS A 99 6.35 -10.55 12.40
C LYS A 99 6.03 -11.51 13.54
N GLU A 100 7.04 -12.17 14.12
CA GLU A 100 6.87 -13.13 15.21
C GLU A 100 6.29 -12.46 16.46
N LEU A 101 6.76 -11.25 16.81
CA LEU A 101 6.24 -10.50 17.96
C LEU A 101 4.77 -10.11 17.76
N ILE A 102 4.37 -9.71 16.55
CA ILE A 102 2.98 -9.39 16.23
C ILE A 102 2.11 -10.64 16.27
N GLU A 103 2.55 -11.75 15.70
CA GLU A 103 1.84 -13.04 15.76
C GLU A 103 1.66 -13.50 17.21
N TRP A 104 2.72 -13.39 18.02
CA TRP A 104 2.65 -13.68 19.45
C TRP A 104 1.64 -12.79 20.19
N LEU A 105 1.63 -11.47 19.93
CA LEU A 105 0.66 -10.54 20.51
C LEU A 105 -0.78 -10.87 20.13
N ARG A 106 -1.02 -11.40 18.93
CA ARG A 106 -2.35 -11.84 18.48
C ARG A 106 -2.79 -13.11 19.19
N SER A 107 -1.87 -14.05 19.41
CA SER A 107 -2.16 -15.33 20.08
C SER A 107 -2.34 -15.21 21.59
N ASN A 108 -1.71 -14.20 22.22
CA ASN A 108 -1.82 -13.93 23.66
C ASN A 108 -3.02 -13.04 24.04
N ARG A 109 -3.96 -12.83 23.11
CA ARG A 109 -5.19 -12.05 23.29
C ARG A 109 -6.37 -12.98 23.52
#